data_AF-A0A6I9WL85-F1
#
_entry.id   AF-A0A6I9WL85-F1
#
_cell.length_a   1.000
_cell.length_b   1.000
_cell.length_c   1.000
_cell.angle_alpha   90.00
_cell.angle_beta   90.00
_cell.angle_gamma   90.00
#
_symmetry.space_group_name_H-M   'P 1'
#
loop_
_entity.id
_entity.type
_entity.pdbx_description
1 polymer ?
#
loop_
_entity_poly.entity_id
_entity_poly.type
_entity_poly.pdbx_seq_one_letter_code
_entity_poly.pdbx_strand_id
1 'polypeptide(L)'
;MPRLPRLSLHPSSGTGIITPFSKAIRFVRYGCTNRPFYHIVVIDVKKQQKRPPIEQVGVYDPIPNVHNEKLISFNFERLQYWIAKGAQISVPVADILGLAGFLPVHPRAYMRAWRNRRIIKATAAEESICQAQTSKI
;
A
#
# COMPACT_ATOMS: atom_id res chain seq x y z
N MET A 1 -15.48 -19.19 1.07
CA MET A 1 -14.70 -19.99 2.04
C MET A 1 -14.09 -19.06 3.09
N PRO A 2 -14.34 -19.29 4.38
CA PRO A 2 -13.69 -18.53 5.44
C PRO A 2 -12.18 -18.86 5.44
N ARG A 3 -11.32 -17.84 5.54
CA ARG A 3 -9.88 -18.08 5.74
C ARG A 3 -9.69 -18.56 7.18
N LEU A 4 -9.25 -19.80 7.35
CA LEU A 4 -8.91 -20.35 8.67
C LEU A 4 -7.87 -19.46 9.37
N PRO A 5 -7.97 -19.31 10.71
CA PRO A 5 -6.99 -18.56 11.48
C PRO A 5 -5.61 -19.21 11.34
N ARG A 6 -4.60 -18.38 11.11
CA ARG A 6 -3.21 -18.82 11.01
C ARG A 6 -2.69 -19.18 12.40
N LEU A 7 -2.86 -20.43 12.80
CA LEU A 7 -2.19 -20.97 13.99
C LEU A 7 -0.68 -21.01 13.74
N SER A 8 0.12 -20.48 14.68
CA SER A 8 1.57 -20.63 14.65
C SER A 8 1.93 -22.07 15.03
N LEU A 9 1.84 -22.99 14.07
CA LEU A 9 2.26 -24.37 14.27
C LEU A 9 3.79 -24.47 14.20
N HIS A 10 4.32 -25.49 14.88
CA HIS A 10 5.75 -25.80 14.93
C HIS A 10 6.29 -26.11 13.51
N PRO A 11 7.52 -25.71 13.14
CA PRO A 11 8.07 -25.87 11.78
C PRO A 11 8.00 -27.31 11.23
N SER A 12 8.10 -28.34 12.07
CA SER A 12 8.03 -29.75 11.69
C SER A 12 6.65 -30.24 11.24
N SER A 13 5.60 -29.42 11.40
CA SER A 13 4.24 -29.74 10.93
C SER A 13 4.03 -29.51 9.43
N GLY A 14 5.07 -29.10 8.68
CA GLY A 14 4.99 -28.78 7.25
C GLY A 14 4.19 -27.51 6.90
N THR A 15 3.59 -26.86 7.91
CA THR A 15 2.83 -25.61 7.79
C THR A 15 3.59 -24.40 8.34
N GLY A 16 4.89 -24.55 8.61
CA GLY A 16 5.76 -23.47 9.05
C GLY A 16 5.77 -22.32 8.03
N ILE A 17 5.60 -21.08 8.49
CA ILE A 17 5.68 -19.89 7.63
C ILE A 17 7.15 -19.67 7.23
N ILE A 18 7.57 -20.33 6.16
CA ILE A 18 8.85 -20.07 5.50
C ILE A 18 8.63 -18.86 4.58
N THR A 19 9.10 -17.70 5.03
CA THR A 19 9.18 -16.52 4.17
C THR A 19 10.49 -16.62 3.38
N PRO A 20 10.45 -16.69 2.05
CA PRO A 20 11.68 -16.84 1.25
C PRO A 20 12.56 -15.60 1.31
N PHE A 21 12.00 -14.47 1.77
CA PHE A 21 12.67 -13.20 1.92
C PHE A 21 12.84 -12.84 3.40
N SER A 22 14.04 -12.37 3.73
CA SER A 22 14.39 -11.94 5.08
C SER A 22 13.89 -10.52 5.40
N LYS A 23 14.01 -9.59 4.43
CA LYS A 23 13.73 -8.16 4.61
C LYS A 23 12.64 -7.66 3.68
N ALA A 24 11.87 -6.69 4.16
CA ALA A 24 10.84 -6.03 3.40
C ALA A 24 10.91 -4.51 3.56
N ILE A 25 10.62 -3.81 2.46
CA ILE A 25 10.38 -2.37 2.40
C ILE A 25 8.87 -2.16 2.51
N ARG A 26 8.42 -1.64 3.66
CA ARG A 26 6.98 -1.54 3.98
C ARG A 26 6.66 -0.27 4.74
N PHE A 27 5.38 0.09 4.73
CA PHE A 27 4.86 1.19 5.55
C PHE A 27 4.69 0.78 7.01
N VAL A 28 5.22 1.61 7.90
CA VAL A 28 4.89 1.58 9.33
C VAL A 28 4.00 2.78 9.63
N ARG A 29 2.84 2.52 10.22
CA ARG A 29 1.92 3.57 10.64
C ARG A 29 2.42 4.21 11.95
N TYR A 30 2.58 5.51 11.89
CA TYR A 30 2.80 6.45 12.97
C TYR A 30 1.67 7.48 13.02
N GLY A 31 1.80 8.46 13.91
CA GLY A 31 0.82 9.53 14.11
C GLY A 31 -0.26 9.19 15.14
N CYS A 32 -1.26 10.06 15.21
CA CYS A 32 -2.34 9.99 16.19
C CYS A 32 -3.60 9.35 15.59
N THR A 33 -4.59 9.10 16.43
CA THR A 33 -5.95 8.75 15.98
C THR A 33 -6.45 9.80 14.98
N ASN A 34 -7.04 9.36 13.87
CA ASN A 34 -7.52 10.21 12.76
C ASN A 34 -6.46 11.08 12.05
N ARG A 35 -5.18 11.00 12.44
CA ARG A 35 -4.04 11.64 11.74
C ARG A 35 -2.98 10.58 11.41
N PRO A 36 -3.20 9.73 10.40
CA PRO A 36 -2.21 8.74 9.99
C PRO A 36 -1.00 9.41 9.35
N PHE A 37 0.18 8.90 9.69
CA PHE A 37 1.46 9.25 9.07
C PHE A 37 2.24 7.96 8.82
N TYR A 38 2.92 7.82 7.69
CA TYR A 38 3.58 6.56 7.36
C TYR A 38 5.08 6.76 7.17
N HIS A 39 5.87 5.96 7.89
CA HIS A 39 7.29 5.84 7.59
C HIS A 39 7.50 4.69 6.61
N ILE A 40 8.39 4.90 5.65
CA ILE A 40 8.83 3.88 4.70
C ILE A 40 10.11 3.31 5.25
N VAL A 41 10.06 2.04 5.66
CA VAL A 41 11.15 1.44 6.43
C VAL A 41 11.56 0.10 5.85
N VAL A 42 12.82 -0.23 6.08
CA VAL A 42 13.39 -1.56 5.85
C VAL A 42 13.41 -2.31 7.17
N ILE A 43 12.76 -3.46 7.20
CA ILE A 43 12.65 -4.29 8.41
C ILE A 43 12.58 -5.78 8.05
N ASP A 44 12.97 -6.64 8.98
CA ASP A 44 12.81 -8.08 8.78
C ASP A 44 11.32 -8.45 8.72
N VAL A 45 10.96 -9.35 7.81
CA VAL A 45 9.56 -9.67 7.49
C VAL A 45 8.81 -10.22 8.70
N LYS A 46 9.50 -11.00 9.54
CA LYS A 46 8.96 -11.62 10.76
C LYS A 46 8.75 -10.62 11.91
N LYS A 47 9.35 -9.43 11.85
CA LYS A 47 9.21 -8.43 12.93
C LYS A 47 7.84 -7.76 12.87
N GLN A 48 7.31 -7.42 14.04
CA GLN A 48 6.09 -6.63 14.17
C GLN A 48 6.28 -5.20 13.65
N GLN A 49 5.16 -4.53 13.34
CA GLN A 49 5.17 -3.21 12.71
C GLN A 49 5.73 -2.11 13.62
N LYS A 50 5.49 -2.18 14.94
CA LYS A 50 5.95 -1.18 15.93
C LYS A 50 7.40 -1.37 16.40
N ARG A 51 8.11 -2.41 15.92
CA ARG A 51 9.50 -2.62 16.31
C ARG A 51 10.42 -1.66 15.59
N PRO A 52 11.59 -1.32 16.18
CA PRO A 52 12.57 -0.47 15.54
C PRO A 52 12.97 -1.06 14.18
N PRO A 53 12.88 -0.27 13.10
CA PRO A 53 13.32 -0.70 11.77
C PRO A 53 14.85 -0.77 11.71
N ILE A 54 15.37 -1.41 10.66
CA ILE A 54 16.81 -1.40 10.37
C ILE A 54 17.21 -0.01 9.87
N GLU A 55 16.39 0.55 8.96
CA GLU A 55 16.62 1.84 8.35
C GLU A 55 15.27 2.44 7.91
N GLN A 56 15.17 3.76 8.03
CA GLN A 56 14.09 4.53 7.44
C GLN A 56 14.55 5.09 6.09
N VAL A 57 13.86 4.73 5.02
CA VAL A 57 14.20 5.10 3.64
C VAL A 57 13.26 6.17 3.07
N GLY A 58 12.24 6.58 3.82
CA GLY A 58 11.29 7.59 3.36
C GLY A 58 10.13 7.82 4.32
N VAL A 59 9.22 8.68 3.90
CA VAL A 59 8.02 9.10 4.64
C VAL A 59 6.89 9.38 3.67
N TYR A 60 5.65 9.11 4.07
CA TYR A 60 4.44 9.41 3.32
C TYR A 60 3.37 10.04 4.22
N ASP A 61 2.86 11.21 3.82
CA ASP A 61 1.69 11.84 4.41
C ASP A 61 0.46 11.66 3.50
N PRO A 62 -0.55 10.88 3.93
CA PRO A 62 -1.76 10.63 3.14
C PRO A 62 -2.73 11.81 3.14
N ILE A 63 -2.63 12.71 4.13
CA ILE A 63 -3.54 13.84 4.26
C ILE A 63 -2.97 15.00 3.44
N PRO A 64 -3.77 15.60 2.54
CA PRO A 64 -3.31 16.73 1.76
C PRO A 64 -2.99 17.92 2.66
N ASN A 65 -1.95 18.67 2.31
CA ASN A 65 -1.63 19.93 2.97
C ASN A 65 -2.55 21.07 2.47
N VAL A 66 -2.22 22.31 2.84
CA VAL A 66 -2.94 23.53 2.43
C VAL A 66 -2.96 23.71 0.90
N HIS A 67 -1.97 23.18 0.19
CA HIS A 67 -1.87 23.23 -1.27
C HIS A 67 -2.50 22.01 -1.97
N ASN A 68 -3.26 21.19 -1.23
CA ASN A 68 -3.92 19.97 -1.74
C ASN A 68 -2.94 18.90 -2.30
N GLU A 69 -1.68 18.92 -1.87
CA GLU A 69 -0.68 17.92 -2.26
C GLU A 69 -0.47 16.89 -1.15
N LYS A 70 -0.20 15.64 -1.57
CA LYS A 70 0.17 14.54 -0.68
C LYS A 70 1.67 14.36 -0.72
N LEU A 71 2.33 14.66 0.39
CA LEU A 71 3.78 14.68 0.45
C LEU A 71 4.33 13.26 0.60
N ILE A 72 5.35 12.96 -0.20
CA ILE A 72 6.15 11.75 -0.05
C ILE A 72 7.63 12.06 -0.26
N SER A 73 8.46 11.44 0.56
CA SER A 73 9.92 11.54 0.47
C SER A 73 10.51 10.15 0.38
N PHE A 74 11.47 9.99 -0.53
CA PHE A 74 12.22 8.76 -0.75
C PHE A 74 13.71 9.04 -0.81
N ASN A 75 14.49 8.18 -0.17
CA ASN A 75 15.91 8.06 -0.45
C ASN A 75 16.13 6.98 -1.52
N PHE A 76 16.24 7.41 -2.78
CA PHE A 76 16.35 6.50 -3.93
C PHE A 76 17.62 5.66 -3.92
N GLU A 77 18.75 6.23 -3.47
CA GLU A 77 20.02 5.51 -3.36
C GLU A 77 19.89 4.31 -2.41
N ARG A 78 19.33 4.55 -1.22
CA ARG A 78 19.13 3.50 -0.22
C ARG A 78 18.09 2.48 -0.65
N LEU A 79 17.02 2.91 -1.33
CA LEU A 79 16.05 1.99 -1.92
C LEU A 79 16.72 1.04 -2.91
N GLN A 80 17.52 1.56 -3.84
CA GLN A 80 18.23 0.74 -4.84
C GLN A 80 19.16 -0.26 -4.17
N TYR A 81 19.93 0.16 -3.16
CA TYR A 81 20.79 -0.73 -2.38
C TYR A 81 20.02 -1.89 -1.75
N TRP A 82 18.90 -1.61 -1.08
CA TRP A 82 18.12 -2.66 -0.41
C TRP A 82 17.39 -3.58 -1.38
N ILE A 83 16.92 -3.05 -2.52
CA ILE A 83 16.33 -3.85 -3.59
C ILE A 83 17.39 -4.79 -4.18
N ALA A 84 18.59 -4.30 -4.45
CA ALA A 84 19.71 -5.11 -4.92
C ALA A 84 20.11 -6.21 -3.92
N LYS A 85 19.99 -5.93 -2.61
CA LYS A 85 20.20 -6.90 -1.53
C LYS A 85 19.05 -7.91 -1.36
N GLY A 86 18.03 -7.86 -2.21
CA GLY A 86 16.89 -8.79 -2.21
C GLY A 86 15.77 -8.44 -1.22
N ALA A 87 15.67 -7.18 -0.77
CA ALA A 87 14.54 -6.74 0.04
C ALA A 87 13.26 -6.70 -0.79
N GLN A 88 12.18 -7.30 -0.29
CA GLN A 88 10.89 -7.30 -0.97
C GLN A 88 10.12 -6.01 -0.75
N ILE A 89 9.55 -5.46 -1.81
CA ILE A 89 8.74 -4.25 -1.74
C ILE A 89 7.29 -4.64 -1.48
N SER A 90 6.66 -4.06 -0.45
CA SER A 90 5.24 -4.26 -0.22
C SER A 90 4.40 -3.58 -1.31
N VAL A 91 3.27 -4.16 -1.68
CA VAL A 91 2.47 -3.66 -2.79
C VAL A 91 2.08 -2.16 -2.71
N PRO A 92 1.64 -1.60 -1.56
CA PRO A 92 1.32 -0.17 -1.53
C PRO A 92 2.58 0.71 -1.72
N VAL A 93 3.77 0.26 -1.29
CA VAL A 93 5.02 0.98 -1.56
C VAL A 93 5.36 0.90 -3.06
N ALA A 94 5.16 -0.27 -3.68
CA ALA A 94 5.35 -0.45 -5.12
C ALA A 94 4.39 0.41 -5.95
N ASP A 95 3.12 0.53 -5.54
CA ASP A 95 2.15 1.42 -6.18
C ASP A 95 2.66 2.88 -6.17
N ILE A 96 3.20 3.38 -5.05
CA ILE A 96 3.71 4.76 -4.99
C ILE A 96 5.04 4.95 -5.71
N LEU A 97 5.96 3.98 -5.62
CA LEU A 97 7.20 4.02 -6.41
C LEU A 97 6.92 3.99 -7.93
N GLY A 98 5.84 3.34 -8.34
CA GLY A 98 5.33 3.38 -9.71
C GLY A 98 4.83 4.77 -10.12
N LEU A 99 4.11 5.46 -9.22
CA LEU A 99 3.67 6.85 -9.45
C LEU A 99 4.84 7.84 -9.50
N ALA A 100 5.90 7.58 -8.73
CA ALA A 100 7.12 8.39 -8.73
C ALA A 100 7.99 8.18 -9.99
N GLY A 101 7.67 7.19 -10.83
CA GLY A 101 8.47 6.86 -12.02
C GLY A 101 9.74 6.05 -11.74
N PHE A 102 9.93 5.57 -10.50
CA PHE A 102 11.09 4.74 -10.14
C PHE A 102 10.90 3.27 -10.53
N LEU A 103 9.67 2.77 -10.44
CA LEU A 103 9.26 1.44 -10.91
C LEU A 103 8.19 1.57 -12.00
N PRO A 104 7.91 0.53 -12.80
CA PRO A 104 6.72 0.52 -13.63
C PRO A 104 5.45 0.61 -12.77
N VAL A 105 4.40 1.21 -13.34
CA VAL A 105 3.08 1.29 -12.69
C VAL A 105 2.59 -0.12 -12.37
N HIS A 106 2.38 -0.40 -11.09
CA HIS A 106 2.01 -1.73 -10.63
C HIS A 106 0.61 -2.14 -11.18
N PRO A 107 0.40 -3.40 -11.61
CA PRO A 107 -0.84 -3.84 -12.27
C PRO A 107 -2.11 -3.61 -11.44
N ARG A 108 -2.01 -3.58 -10.11
CA ARG A 108 -3.14 -3.25 -9.23
C ARG A 108 -3.65 -1.83 -9.47
N ALA A 109 -2.78 -0.87 -9.76
CA ALA A 109 -3.17 0.50 -10.07
C ALA A 109 -4.03 0.55 -11.34
N TYR A 110 -3.63 -0.17 -12.39
CA TYR A 110 -4.41 -0.31 -13.62
C TYR A 110 -5.79 -0.95 -13.36
N MET A 111 -5.81 -2.08 -12.64
CA MET A 111 -7.06 -2.79 -12.31
C MET A 111 -8.00 -1.92 -11.46
N ARG A 112 -7.46 -1.13 -10.52
CA ARG A 112 -8.24 -0.18 -9.72
C ARG A 112 -8.83 0.92 -10.58
N ALA A 113 -8.05 1.50 -11.49
CA ALA A 113 -8.54 2.52 -12.42
C ALA A 113 -9.68 1.97 -13.32
N TRP A 114 -9.52 0.77 -13.86
CA TRP A 114 -10.56 0.12 -14.67
C TRP A 114 -11.86 -0.09 -13.88
N ARG A 115 -11.78 -0.60 -12.65
CA ARG A 115 -12.95 -0.78 -11.77
C ARG A 115 -13.62 0.56 -11.45
N ASN A 116 -12.84 1.57 -11.07
CA ASN A 116 -13.35 2.89 -10.74
C ASN A 116 -14.08 3.51 -11.93
N ARG A 117 -13.55 3.40 -13.16
CA ARG A 117 -14.22 3.88 -14.38
C ARG A 117 -15.59 3.22 -14.59
N ARG A 118 -15.70 1.90 -14.35
CA ARG A 118 -16.98 1.19 -14.47
C ARG A 118 -17.99 1.64 -13.41
N ILE A 119 -17.53 1.83 -12.17
CA ILE A 119 -18.38 2.33 -11.09
C ILE A 119 -18.87 3.73 -11.44
N ILE A 120 -17.99 4.66 -11.83
CA ILE A 120 -18.35 6.02 -12.22
C ILE A 120 -19.38 6.02 -13.37
N LYS A 121 -19.20 5.15 -14.37
CA LYS A 121 -20.16 5.02 -15.48
C LYS A 121 -21.52 4.52 -15.00
N ALA A 122 -21.54 3.53 -14.10
CA ALA A 122 -22.78 2.98 -13.55
C ALA A 122 -23.50 4.01 -12.68
N THR A 123 -22.78 4.68 -11.77
CA THR A 123 -23.34 5.72 -10.90
C THR A 123 -23.86 6.91 -11.70
N ALA A 124 -23.14 7.36 -12.72
CA ALA A 124 -23.61 8.43 -13.60
C ALA A 124 -24.90 8.04 -14.37
N ALA A 125 -25.04 6.78 -14.77
CA ALA A 125 -26.26 6.28 -15.40
C ALA A 125 -27.43 6.26 -14.40
N GLU A 126 -27.22 5.76 -13.18
CA GLU A 126 -28.22 5.75 -12.11
C GLU A 126 -28.68 7.17 -11.74
N GLU A 127 -27.74 8.11 -11.59
CA GLU A 127 -28.01 9.53 -11.32
C GLU A 127 -28.85 10.17 -12.43
N SER A 128 -28.55 9.89 -13.71
CA SER A 128 -29.31 10.42 -14.85
C SER A 128 -30.75 9.90 -14.89
N ILE A 129 -30.98 8.63 -14.51
CA ILE A 129 -32.32 8.04 -14.44
C ILE A 129 -33.13 8.68 -13.30
N CYS A 130 -32.52 8.87 -12.13
CA CYS A 130 -33.15 9.50 -10.97
C CYS A 130 -33.56 10.96 -11.26
N GLN A 131 -32.66 11.74 -11.89
CA GLN A 131 -32.93 13.12 -12.28
C GLN A 131 -34.10 13.22 -13.27
N ALA A 132 -34.16 12.34 -14.28
CA ALA A 132 -35.25 12.29 -15.25
C ALA A 132 -36.61 11.88 -14.65
N GLN A 133 -36.61 11.16 -13.53
CA GLN A 133 -37.82 10.83 -12.76
C GLN A 133 -38.26 12.00 -11.87
N THR A 134 -37.31 12.72 -11.28
CA THR A 134 -37.60 13.85 -10.39
C THR A 134 -38.17 15.05 -11.16
N SER A 135 -37.73 15.26 -12.41
CA SER A 135 -38.22 16.35 -13.27
C SER A 135 -39.57 16.09 -13.94
N LYS A 136 -40.16 14.89 -13.77
CA LYS A 136 -41.47 14.52 -14.31
C LYS A 136 -42.61 14.66 -13.29
N ILE A 137 -42.28 15.01 -12.04
CA ILE A 137 -43.21 15.35 -10.96
C ILE A 137 -43.28 16.88 -10.89
#